data_AF-A0A7Y5G498-F1
#
_entry.id   AF-A0A7Y5G498-F1
#
_cell.length_a   1.000
_cell.length_b   1.000
_cell.length_c   1.000
_cell.angle_alpha   90.00
_cell.angle_beta   90.00
_cell.angle_gamma   90.00
#
_symmetry.space_group_name_H-M   'P 1'
#
loop_
_entity.id
_entity.type
_entity.pdbx_description
1 polymer ?
#
loop_
_entity_poly.entity_id
_entity_poly.type
_entity_poly.pdbx_seq_one_letter_code
_entity_poly.pdbx_strand_id
1 'polypeptide(L)'
;MDPQLIPTADPIPLPAPFWLFKLLLIVTFILHILVMNFMLGGGVLAAIAKFKSRKDENYRRLFADLSKKIPSLLAATITLGVAPLLFLQVLYGQFFYSSSVLIGWPWFLVLIFLTLAYYGFYLIAFKKGATTSKVGWVILLSVLLIFVVGFFYSNNMTLLLTPEQWAAKYHADPSGWNLNWGEQTLIPRFLHFFIASIAVGGLFIALAGLFRWKQDTEYARFLIKFGGRWFMYVTMLQIAAGLWFLISLPRAKMMLFMGDNMLATVAMLIG
;
A
#
# COMPACT_ATOMS: atom_id res chain seq x y z
N MET A 1 -17.80 4.94 -26.05
CA MET A 1 -17.78 3.70 -25.25
C MET A 1 -19.12 3.05 -25.47
N ASP A 2 -19.16 1.76 -25.81
CA ASP A 2 -20.42 1.04 -25.97
C ASP A 2 -21.10 0.95 -24.58
N PRO A 3 -22.29 1.56 -24.37
CA PRO A 3 -22.94 1.61 -23.07
C PRO A 3 -23.26 0.22 -22.48
N GLN A 4 -23.21 -0.84 -23.29
CA GLN A 4 -23.52 -2.21 -22.88
C GLN A 4 -22.46 -2.90 -22.00
N LEU A 5 -21.24 -2.35 -21.88
CA LEU A 5 -20.16 -3.00 -21.12
C LEU A 5 -20.16 -2.71 -19.62
N ILE A 6 -20.80 -1.61 -19.18
CA ILE A 6 -20.83 -1.21 -17.77
C ILE A 6 -22.20 -1.59 -17.21
N PRO A 7 -22.27 -2.39 -16.14
CA PRO A 7 -23.54 -2.68 -15.47
C PRO A 7 -24.27 -1.40 -15.09
N THR A 8 -25.60 -1.39 -15.20
CA THR A 8 -26.43 -0.26 -14.77
C THR A 8 -26.17 0.06 -13.30
N ALA A 9 -26.12 1.35 -12.98
CA ALA A 9 -25.98 1.81 -11.60
C ALA A 9 -27.11 1.26 -10.71
N ASP A 10 -26.83 1.15 -9.42
CA ASP A 10 -27.81 0.71 -8.43
C ASP A 10 -29.06 1.61 -8.49
N PRO A 11 -30.28 1.05 -8.65
CA PRO A 11 -31.51 1.83 -8.66
C PRO A 11 -31.80 2.48 -7.30
N ILE A 12 -31.19 2.01 -6.22
CA ILE A 12 -31.35 2.60 -4.88
C ILE A 12 -30.61 3.95 -4.84
N PRO A 13 -31.28 5.04 -4.45
CA PRO A 13 -30.64 6.34 -4.34
C PRO A 13 -29.58 6.34 -3.24
N LEU A 14 -28.55 7.17 -3.40
CA LEU A 14 -27.51 7.34 -2.39
C LEU A 14 -28.13 7.75 -1.05
N PRO A 15 -27.76 7.11 0.08
CA PRO A 15 -28.36 7.41 1.38
C PRO A 15 -27.91 8.76 1.96
N ALA A 16 -26.96 9.43 1.31
CA ALA A 16 -26.49 10.77 1.64
C ALA A 16 -26.02 11.49 0.36
N PRO A 17 -25.79 12.83 0.40
CA PRO A 17 -25.33 13.57 -0.76
C PRO A 17 -23.98 13.07 -1.31
N PHE A 18 -23.84 13.07 -2.63
CA PHE A 18 -22.63 12.62 -3.34
C PHE A 18 -21.34 13.27 -2.83
N TRP A 19 -21.36 14.59 -2.58
CA TRP A 19 -20.18 15.33 -2.13
C TRP A 19 -19.65 14.82 -0.79
N LEU A 20 -20.55 14.38 0.11
CA LEU A 20 -20.18 13.86 1.42
C LEU A 20 -19.45 12.53 1.28
N PHE A 21 -19.97 11.61 0.47
CA PHE A 21 -19.28 10.34 0.19
C PHE A 21 -17.93 10.54 -0.47
N LYS A 22 -17.84 11.48 -1.42
CA LYS A 22 -16.57 11.79 -2.09
C LYS A 22 -15.54 12.38 -1.12
N LEU A 23 -15.96 13.27 -0.23
CA LEU A 23 -15.11 13.83 0.83
C LEU A 23 -14.63 12.73 1.79
N LEU A 24 -15.56 11.91 2.31
CA LEU A 24 -15.24 10.83 3.24
C LEU A 24 -14.33 9.78 2.59
N LEU A 25 -14.55 9.45 1.32
CA LEU A 25 -13.66 8.58 0.54
C LEU A 25 -12.24 9.13 0.53
N ILE A 26 -12.04 10.40 0.16
CA ILE A 26 -10.70 11.01 0.07
C ILE A 26 -10.04 11.07 1.46
N VAL A 27 -10.75 11.57 2.46
CA VAL A 27 -10.19 11.73 3.82
C VAL A 27 -9.79 10.38 4.41
N THR A 28 -10.69 9.39 4.37
CA THR A 28 -10.40 8.06 4.93
C THR A 28 -9.33 7.32 4.13
N PHE A 29 -9.25 7.53 2.81
CA PHE A 29 -8.16 7.00 2.00
C PHE A 29 -6.80 7.59 2.35
N ILE A 30 -6.72 8.91 2.58
CA ILE A 30 -5.48 9.57 3.05
C ILE A 30 -5.04 8.98 4.39
N LEU A 31 -5.96 8.85 5.34
CA LEU A 31 -5.67 8.25 6.64
C LEU A 31 -5.21 6.80 6.50
N HIS A 32 -5.87 6.01 5.65
CA HIS A 32 -5.47 4.65 5.35
C HIS A 32 -4.05 4.57 4.80
N ILE A 33 -3.73 5.34 3.75
CA ILE A 33 -2.40 5.32 3.12
C ILE A 33 -1.31 5.74 4.10
N LEU A 34 -1.57 6.73 4.96
CA LEU A 34 -0.61 7.15 5.98
C LEU A 34 -0.26 5.99 6.93
N VAL A 35 -1.27 5.32 7.49
CA VAL A 35 -1.05 4.20 8.44
C VAL A 35 -0.52 2.96 7.73
N MET A 36 -0.97 2.70 6.49
CA MET A 36 -0.47 1.61 5.64
C MET A 36 1.03 1.78 5.37
N ASN A 37 1.48 2.99 5.06
CA ASN A 37 2.90 3.30 4.87
C ASN A 37 3.72 3.02 6.13
N PHE A 38 3.22 3.40 7.31
CA PHE A 38 3.88 3.07 8.57
C PHE A 38 3.93 1.57 8.83
N MET A 39 2.84 0.84 8.53
CA MET A 39 2.76 -0.59 8.72
C MET A 39 3.70 -1.35 7.77
N LEU A 40 3.58 -1.13 6.46
CA LEU A 40 4.34 -1.85 5.44
C LEU A 40 5.82 -1.44 5.46
N GLY A 41 6.10 -0.14 5.46
CA GLY A 41 7.45 0.38 5.57
C GLY A 41 8.13 -0.03 6.87
N GLY A 42 7.43 0.08 8.00
CA GLY A 42 7.89 -0.40 9.29
C GLY A 42 8.14 -1.92 9.30
N GLY A 43 7.28 -2.70 8.65
CA GLY A 43 7.43 -4.15 8.49
C GLY A 43 8.68 -4.53 7.69
N VAL A 44 8.91 -3.89 6.54
CA VAL A 44 10.11 -4.10 5.72
C VAL A 44 11.37 -3.74 6.52
N LEU A 45 11.40 -2.56 7.15
CA LEU A 45 12.55 -2.11 7.93
C LEU A 45 12.79 -2.96 9.18
N ALA A 46 11.74 -3.50 9.79
CA ALA A 46 11.84 -4.48 10.87
C ALA A 46 12.45 -5.80 10.38
N ALA A 47 12.06 -6.31 9.20
CA ALA A 47 12.68 -7.48 8.61
C ALA A 47 14.18 -7.27 8.39
N ILE A 48 14.57 -6.13 7.81
CA ILE A 48 15.97 -5.76 7.61
C ILE A 48 16.72 -5.67 8.95
N ALA A 49 16.11 -5.03 9.97
CA ALA A 49 16.69 -4.95 11.30
C ALA A 49 16.88 -6.32 11.92
N LYS A 50 15.92 -7.25 11.74
CA LYS A 50 16.01 -8.62 12.24
C LYS A 50 17.20 -9.40 11.65
N PHE A 51 17.45 -9.25 10.36
CA PHE A 51 18.59 -9.92 9.71
C PHE A 51 19.93 -9.31 10.13
N LYS A 52 19.97 -8.03 10.47
CA LYS A 52 21.17 -7.35 10.99
C LYS A 52 21.35 -7.47 12.51
N SER A 53 20.32 -7.89 13.24
CA SER A 53 20.28 -7.93 14.71
C SER A 53 21.29 -8.87 15.38
N ARG A 54 21.91 -9.79 14.63
CA ARG A 54 22.91 -10.73 15.17
C ARG A 54 24.25 -10.05 15.47
N LYS A 55 24.57 -8.98 14.74
CA LYS A 55 25.88 -8.33 14.81
C LYS A 55 25.87 -7.00 15.58
N ASP A 56 24.69 -6.45 15.85
CA ASP A 56 24.54 -5.10 16.39
C ASP A 56 23.26 -4.99 17.26
N GLU A 57 23.46 -4.54 18.51
CA GLU A 57 22.42 -4.32 19.51
C GLU A 57 21.38 -3.30 19.06
N ASN A 58 21.77 -2.24 18.35
CA ASN A 58 20.85 -1.20 17.91
C ASN A 58 19.80 -1.73 16.93
N TYR A 59 20.20 -2.63 16.02
CA TYR A 59 19.25 -3.31 15.13
C TYR A 59 18.33 -4.28 15.89
N ARG A 60 18.83 -4.90 16.97
CA ARG A 60 18.01 -5.75 17.83
C ARG A 60 16.95 -4.95 18.57
N ARG A 61 17.33 -3.79 19.13
CA ARG A 61 16.42 -2.82 19.76
C ARG A 61 15.39 -2.30 18.77
N LEU A 62 15.82 -1.92 17.56
CA LEU A 62 14.92 -1.42 16.51
C LEU A 62 13.89 -2.47 16.11
N PHE A 63 14.33 -3.71 15.89
CA PHE A 63 13.42 -4.81 15.59
C PHE A 63 12.39 -5.01 16.71
N ALA A 64 12.82 -4.99 17.98
CA ALA A 64 11.93 -5.15 19.13
C ALA A 64 10.94 -3.98 19.30
N ASP A 65 11.35 -2.75 18.99
CA ASP A 65 10.46 -1.57 19.01
C ASP A 65 9.40 -1.66 17.90
N LEU A 66 9.78 -2.07 16.69
CA LEU A 66 8.88 -2.17 15.54
C LEU A 66 7.93 -3.37 15.66
N SER A 67 8.43 -4.54 16.05
CA SER A 67 7.63 -5.77 16.11
C SER A 67 6.46 -5.68 17.07
N LYS A 68 6.59 -4.90 18.16
CA LYS A 68 5.49 -4.64 19.10
C LYS A 68 4.40 -3.73 18.53
N LYS A 69 4.74 -2.85 17.59
CA LYS A 69 3.83 -1.84 17.03
C LYS A 69 3.13 -2.31 15.75
N ILE A 70 3.81 -3.11 14.93
CA ILE A 70 3.28 -3.59 13.64
C ILE A 70 1.88 -4.22 13.76
N PRO A 71 1.55 -5.08 14.75
CA PRO A 71 0.22 -5.66 14.84
C PRO A 71 -0.89 -4.60 15.01
N SER A 72 -0.66 -3.59 15.85
CA SER A 72 -1.59 -2.48 16.03
C SER A 72 -1.69 -1.60 14.78
N LEU A 73 -0.56 -1.33 14.11
CA LEU A 73 -0.54 -0.60 12.84
C LEU A 73 -1.29 -1.36 11.74
N LEU A 74 -1.20 -2.68 11.69
CA LEU A 74 -1.95 -3.51 10.75
C LEU A 74 -3.46 -3.46 11.04
N ALA A 75 -3.87 -3.61 12.29
CA ALA A 75 -5.28 -3.49 12.67
C ALA A 75 -5.85 -2.10 12.31
N ALA A 76 -5.09 -1.03 12.57
CA ALA A 76 -5.46 0.32 12.18
C ALA A 76 -5.51 0.50 10.65
N THR A 77 -4.55 -0.07 9.92
CA THR A 77 -4.52 -0.08 8.45
C THR A 77 -5.77 -0.74 7.87
N ILE A 78 -6.15 -1.92 8.39
CA ILE A 78 -7.35 -2.65 7.95
C ILE A 78 -8.60 -1.82 8.23
N THR A 79 -8.76 -1.33 9.46
CA THR A 79 -9.93 -0.56 9.88
C THR A 79 -10.10 0.70 9.03
N LEU A 80 -9.03 1.46 8.86
CA LEU A 80 -9.03 2.66 8.02
C LEU A 80 -9.17 2.33 6.53
N GLY A 81 -8.84 1.12 6.09
CA GLY A 81 -8.99 0.67 4.70
C GLY A 81 -10.40 0.22 4.35
N VAL A 82 -11.16 -0.29 5.32
CA VAL A 82 -12.57 -0.68 5.12
C VAL A 82 -13.41 0.54 4.75
N ALA A 83 -13.23 1.68 5.43
CA ALA A 83 -14.01 2.89 5.17
C ALA A 83 -13.93 3.41 3.71
N PRO A 84 -12.75 3.70 3.13
CA PRO A 84 -12.65 4.15 1.74
C PRO A 84 -13.11 3.07 0.76
N LEU A 85 -12.92 1.78 1.07
CA LEU A 85 -13.42 0.70 0.24
C LEU A 85 -14.96 0.72 0.15
N LEU A 86 -15.64 0.91 1.28
CA LEU A 86 -17.10 1.01 1.32
C LEU A 86 -17.60 2.24 0.54
N PHE A 87 -16.96 3.39 0.69
CA PHE A 87 -17.34 4.58 -0.09
C PHE A 87 -17.07 4.43 -1.58
N LEU A 88 -15.98 3.76 -1.96
CA LEU A 88 -15.69 3.41 -3.36
C LEU A 88 -16.78 2.49 -3.93
N GLN A 89 -17.23 1.50 -3.16
CA GLN A 89 -18.30 0.57 -3.56
C GLN A 89 -19.65 1.26 -3.71
N VAL A 90 -20.00 2.16 -2.78
CA VAL A 90 -21.25 2.93 -2.87
C VAL A 90 -21.26 3.86 -4.08
N LEU A 91 -20.14 4.53 -4.36
CA LEU A 91 -20.06 5.50 -5.45
C LEU A 91 -19.81 4.88 -6.83
N TYR A 92 -19.03 3.80 -6.88
CA TYR A 92 -18.49 3.22 -8.12
C TYR A 92 -18.60 1.69 -8.15
N GLY A 93 -19.60 1.13 -7.46
CA GLY A 93 -19.81 -0.32 -7.34
C GLY A 93 -19.85 -1.05 -8.67
N GLN A 94 -20.50 -0.49 -9.69
CA GLN A 94 -20.55 -1.06 -11.04
C GLN A 94 -19.17 -1.29 -11.66
N PHE A 95 -18.16 -0.49 -11.28
CA PHE A 95 -16.79 -0.68 -11.74
C PHE A 95 -16.02 -1.60 -10.80
N PHE A 96 -16.12 -1.35 -9.50
CA PHE A 96 -15.38 -2.08 -8.49
C PHE A 96 -15.75 -3.58 -8.45
N TYR A 97 -17.04 -3.91 -8.49
CA TYR A 97 -17.48 -5.30 -8.46
C TYR A 97 -17.12 -6.03 -9.74
N SER A 98 -17.31 -5.39 -10.90
CA SER A 98 -16.91 -5.95 -12.20
C SER A 98 -15.42 -6.28 -12.25
N SER A 99 -14.56 -5.35 -11.84
CA SER A 99 -13.12 -5.58 -11.80
C SER A 99 -12.74 -6.66 -10.79
N SER A 100 -13.37 -6.71 -9.62
CA SER A 100 -13.12 -7.73 -8.60
C SER A 100 -13.53 -9.13 -9.04
N VAL A 101 -14.62 -9.27 -9.80
CA VAL A 101 -15.07 -10.57 -10.34
C VAL A 101 -14.07 -11.15 -11.33
N LEU A 102 -13.46 -10.32 -12.19
CA LEU A 102 -12.44 -10.77 -13.15
C LEU A 102 -11.23 -11.41 -12.46
N ILE A 103 -10.88 -10.93 -11.27
CA ILE A 103 -9.79 -11.46 -10.44
C ILE A 103 -10.33 -12.12 -9.15
N GLY A 104 -11.48 -12.79 -9.23
CA GLY A 104 -12.18 -13.34 -8.07
C GLY A 104 -11.29 -14.13 -7.11
N TRP A 105 -10.44 -15.03 -7.61
CA TRP A 105 -9.54 -15.81 -6.74
C TRP A 105 -8.45 -14.98 -6.06
N PRO A 106 -7.64 -14.18 -6.79
CA PRO A 106 -6.77 -13.19 -6.16
C PRO A 106 -7.49 -12.30 -5.14
N TRP A 107 -8.71 -11.87 -5.44
CA TRP A 107 -9.52 -11.03 -4.55
C TRP A 107 -9.88 -11.76 -3.25
N PHE A 108 -10.33 -13.02 -3.30
CA PHE A 108 -10.57 -13.82 -2.09
C PHE A 108 -9.30 -14.09 -1.30
N LEU A 109 -8.17 -14.32 -1.98
CA LEU A 109 -6.87 -14.54 -1.34
C LEU A 109 -6.39 -13.34 -0.53
N VAL A 110 -6.87 -12.12 -0.82
CA VAL A 110 -6.57 -10.94 0.01
C VAL A 110 -6.89 -11.20 1.48
N LEU A 111 -8.07 -11.77 1.79
CA LEU A 111 -8.49 -12.05 3.17
C LEU A 111 -7.61 -13.13 3.81
N ILE A 112 -7.28 -14.18 3.06
CA ILE A 112 -6.41 -15.26 3.53
C ILE A 112 -5.01 -14.72 3.84
N PHE A 113 -4.42 -13.95 2.93
CA PHE A 113 -3.09 -13.40 3.10
C PHE A 113 -3.01 -12.34 4.20
N LEU A 114 -4.04 -11.48 4.35
CA LEU A 114 -4.15 -10.57 5.49
C LEU A 114 -4.16 -11.34 6.81
N THR A 115 -4.97 -12.40 6.89
CA THR A 115 -5.11 -13.21 8.11
C THR A 115 -3.80 -13.89 8.46
N LEU A 116 -3.14 -14.53 7.50
CA LEU A 116 -1.84 -15.18 7.71
C LEU A 116 -0.75 -14.16 8.10
N ALA A 117 -0.71 -13.00 7.45
CA ALA A 117 0.22 -11.93 7.79
C ALA A 117 -0.03 -11.40 9.22
N TYR A 118 -1.29 -11.20 9.59
CA TYR A 118 -1.71 -10.76 10.92
C TYR A 118 -1.23 -11.72 12.00
N TYR A 119 -1.51 -13.02 11.86
CA TYR A 119 -1.00 -14.04 12.78
C TYR A 119 0.53 -14.06 12.82
N GLY A 120 1.21 -13.95 11.68
CA GLY A 120 2.67 -13.88 11.63
C GLY A 120 3.25 -12.72 12.43
N PHE A 121 2.70 -11.51 12.28
CA PHE A 121 3.11 -10.35 13.08
C PHE A 121 2.83 -10.52 14.57
N TYR A 122 1.66 -11.08 14.92
CA TYR A 122 1.31 -11.39 16.31
C TYR A 122 2.24 -12.41 16.96
N LEU A 123 2.58 -13.47 16.23
CA LEU A 123 3.55 -14.48 16.68
C LEU A 123 4.91 -13.85 16.98
N ILE A 124 5.34 -12.90 16.17
CA ILE A 124 6.60 -12.18 16.38
C ILE A 124 6.52 -11.26 17.61
N ALA A 125 5.43 -10.52 17.75
CA ALA A 125 5.25 -9.54 18.82
C ALA A 125 5.24 -10.19 20.22
N PHE A 126 4.63 -11.38 20.35
CA PHE A 126 4.51 -12.09 21.63
C PHE A 126 5.66 -13.06 21.93
N LYS A 127 6.51 -13.40 20.95
CA LYS A 127 7.61 -14.33 21.19
C LYS A 127 8.74 -13.68 21.97
N LYS A 128 8.95 -14.13 23.21
CA LYS A 128 10.14 -13.82 24.01
C LYS A 128 11.35 -14.51 23.38
N GLY A 129 12.36 -13.74 22.98
CA GLY A 129 13.58 -14.25 22.34
C GLY A 129 13.68 -13.91 20.85
N ALA A 130 14.03 -12.65 20.57
CA ALA A 130 14.26 -12.12 19.21
C ALA A 130 15.51 -12.70 18.50
N THR A 131 16.12 -13.76 19.02
CA THR A 131 17.40 -14.32 18.56
C THR A 131 17.26 -15.48 17.59
N THR A 132 16.13 -16.19 17.55
CA THR A 132 15.97 -17.36 16.66
C THR A 132 15.89 -16.95 15.19
N SER A 133 16.60 -17.69 14.31
CA SER A 133 16.56 -17.48 12.84
C SER A 133 15.15 -17.57 12.25
N LYS A 134 14.28 -18.41 12.83
CA LYS A 134 12.89 -18.61 12.40
C LYS A 134 12.08 -17.30 12.40
N VAL A 135 12.36 -16.38 13.32
CA VAL A 135 11.64 -15.09 13.42
C VAL A 135 11.89 -14.21 12.19
N GLY A 136 13.11 -14.27 11.61
CA GLY A 136 13.44 -13.54 10.39
C GLY A 136 12.63 -14.01 9.18
N TRP A 137 12.41 -15.32 9.06
CA TRP A 137 11.59 -15.88 7.98
C TRP A 137 10.10 -15.57 8.16
N VAL A 138 9.59 -15.61 9.39
CA VAL A 138 8.18 -15.26 9.65
C VAL A 138 7.90 -13.80 9.29
N ILE A 139 8.77 -12.85 9.68
CA ILE A 139 8.52 -11.44 9.35
C ILE A 139 8.63 -11.18 7.85
N LEU A 140 9.60 -11.83 7.18
CA LEU A 140 9.76 -11.71 5.74
C LEU A 140 8.52 -12.25 5.00
N LEU A 141 8.01 -13.42 5.41
CA LEU A 141 6.79 -13.99 4.85
C LEU A 141 5.57 -13.10 5.10
N SER A 142 5.38 -12.59 6.32
CA SER A 142 4.27 -11.68 6.63
C SER A 142 4.31 -10.42 5.77
N VAL A 143 5.49 -9.81 5.59
CA VAL A 143 5.66 -8.64 4.71
C VAL A 143 5.39 -8.98 3.25
N LEU A 144 5.86 -10.15 2.79
CA LEU A 144 5.60 -10.63 1.42
C LEU A 144 4.09 -10.83 1.17
N LEU A 145 3.36 -11.37 2.14
CA LEU A 145 1.90 -11.53 2.02
C LEU A 145 1.20 -10.17 1.90
N ILE A 146 1.60 -9.17 2.68
CA ILE A 146 1.06 -7.80 2.55
C ILE A 146 1.45 -7.16 1.20
N PHE A 147 2.68 -7.41 0.72
CA PHE A 147 3.12 -6.96 -0.59
C PHE A 147 2.24 -7.54 -1.71
N VAL A 148 1.94 -8.85 -1.66
CA VAL A 148 1.06 -9.51 -2.63
C VAL A 148 -0.36 -8.96 -2.55
N VAL A 149 -0.86 -8.66 -1.35
CA VAL A 149 -2.16 -7.99 -1.19
C VAL A 149 -2.17 -6.64 -1.90
N GLY A 150 -1.15 -5.79 -1.69
CA GLY A 150 -1.02 -4.51 -2.39
C GLY A 150 -0.98 -4.67 -3.92
N PHE A 151 -0.37 -5.75 -4.40
CA PHE A 151 -0.33 -6.09 -5.82
C PHE A 151 -1.71 -6.47 -6.36
N PHE A 152 -2.49 -7.28 -5.63
CA PHE A 152 -3.87 -7.63 -6.01
C PHE A 152 -4.79 -6.41 -6.01
N TYR A 153 -4.67 -5.52 -5.02
CA TYR A 153 -5.39 -4.24 -5.04
C TYR A 153 -5.01 -3.39 -6.24
N SER A 154 -3.71 -3.30 -6.58
CA SER A 154 -3.26 -2.54 -7.75
C SER A 154 -3.83 -3.10 -9.05
N ASN A 155 -3.89 -4.43 -9.19
CA ASN A 155 -4.55 -5.09 -10.32
C ASN A 155 -6.03 -4.75 -10.40
N ASN A 156 -6.74 -4.83 -9.26
CA ASN A 156 -8.16 -4.50 -9.23
C ASN A 156 -8.41 -3.05 -9.65
N MET A 157 -7.63 -2.12 -9.09
CA MET A 157 -7.77 -0.69 -9.37
C MET A 157 -7.43 -0.34 -10.80
N THR A 158 -6.48 -1.02 -11.45
CA THR A 158 -6.22 -0.76 -12.85
C THR A 158 -7.29 -1.34 -13.77
N LEU A 159 -7.85 -2.52 -13.45
CA LEU A 159 -9.01 -3.07 -14.17
C LEU A 159 -10.24 -2.18 -14.02
N LEU A 160 -10.48 -1.63 -12.82
CA LEU A 160 -11.56 -0.69 -12.55
C LEU A 160 -11.52 0.50 -13.52
N LEU A 161 -10.32 0.94 -13.92
CA LEU A 161 -10.09 2.07 -14.82
C LEU A 161 -10.19 1.72 -16.32
N THR A 162 -10.32 0.44 -16.69
CA THR A 162 -10.33 -0.03 -18.09
C THR A 162 -11.54 -0.93 -18.41
N PRO A 163 -12.78 -0.40 -18.26
CA PRO A 163 -14.01 -1.17 -18.53
C PRO A 163 -14.09 -1.76 -19.93
N GLU A 164 -13.44 -1.14 -20.91
CA GLU A 164 -13.37 -1.63 -22.28
C GLU A 164 -12.71 -3.01 -22.43
N GLN A 165 -11.92 -3.44 -21.44
CA GLN A 165 -11.22 -4.73 -21.48
C GLN A 165 -11.99 -5.87 -20.80
N TRP A 166 -13.06 -5.58 -20.06
CA TRP A 166 -13.69 -6.57 -19.18
C TRP A 166 -14.32 -7.73 -19.93
N ALA A 167 -15.17 -7.45 -20.92
CA ALA A 167 -15.85 -8.50 -21.69
C ALA A 167 -14.85 -9.41 -22.40
N ALA A 168 -13.85 -8.83 -23.06
CA ALA A 168 -12.81 -9.61 -23.75
C ALA A 168 -12.04 -10.53 -22.78
N LYS A 169 -11.68 -10.03 -21.59
CA LYS A 169 -11.01 -10.84 -20.56
C LYS A 169 -11.91 -11.96 -20.04
N TYR A 170 -13.17 -11.64 -19.71
CA TYR A 170 -14.11 -12.62 -19.16
C TYR A 170 -14.44 -13.74 -20.15
N HIS A 171 -14.67 -13.40 -21.43
CA HIS A 171 -14.97 -14.37 -22.46
C HIS A 171 -13.76 -15.23 -22.83
N ALA A 172 -12.54 -14.71 -22.71
CA ALA A 172 -11.31 -15.48 -22.91
C ALA A 172 -11.08 -16.49 -21.78
N ASP A 173 -11.32 -16.10 -20.52
CA ASP A 173 -11.23 -16.99 -19.36
C ASP A 173 -12.18 -16.53 -18.23
N PRO A 174 -13.26 -17.25 -17.91
CA PRO A 174 -14.16 -16.92 -16.81
C PRO A 174 -13.67 -17.45 -15.44
N SER A 175 -12.47 -18.03 -15.33
CA SER A 175 -11.97 -18.71 -14.12
C SER A 175 -11.80 -17.80 -12.90
N GLY A 176 -11.71 -16.48 -13.09
CA GLY A 176 -11.45 -15.52 -12.02
C GLY A 176 -9.97 -15.33 -11.68
N TRP A 177 -9.04 -15.78 -12.54
CA TRP A 177 -7.60 -15.57 -12.42
C TRP A 177 -7.05 -14.46 -13.32
N ASN A 178 -7.92 -13.60 -13.89
CA ASN A 178 -7.56 -12.64 -14.94
C ASN A 178 -6.84 -11.39 -14.43
N LEU A 179 -5.65 -11.56 -13.86
CA LEU A 179 -4.78 -10.46 -13.48
C LEU A 179 -4.45 -9.57 -14.69
N ASN A 180 -4.21 -8.29 -14.41
CA ASN A 180 -4.08 -7.25 -15.42
C ASN A 180 -2.65 -7.07 -15.93
N TRP A 181 -1.96 -8.17 -16.24
CA TRP A 181 -0.54 -8.16 -16.60
C TRP A 181 -0.20 -7.30 -17.82
N GLY A 182 -1.14 -7.14 -18.76
CA GLY A 182 -0.97 -6.33 -19.97
C GLY A 182 -1.08 -4.82 -19.75
N GLU A 183 -1.52 -4.39 -18.56
CA GLU A 183 -1.68 -2.96 -18.26
C GLU A 183 -0.33 -2.32 -17.93
N GLN A 184 0.09 -1.38 -18.77
CA GLN A 184 1.40 -0.73 -18.68
C GLN A 184 1.59 0.02 -17.36
N THR A 185 0.51 0.57 -16.80
CA THR A 185 0.58 1.33 -15.55
C THR A 185 0.65 0.47 -14.29
N LEU A 186 0.40 -0.84 -14.38
CA LEU A 186 0.28 -1.72 -13.21
C LEU A 186 1.55 -1.79 -12.37
N ILE A 187 2.66 -2.21 -12.99
CA ILE A 187 3.94 -2.41 -12.29
C ILE A 187 4.53 -1.09 -11.80
N PRO A 188 4.62 -0.02 -12.61
CA PRO A 188 5.15 1.26 -12.15
C PRO A 188 4.36 1.85 -10.98
N ARG A 189 3.01 1.79 -11.06
CA ARG A 189 2.13 2.26 -9.98
C ARG A 189 2.38 1.50 -8.70
N PHE A 190 2.32 0.16 -8.77
CA PHE A 190 2.49 -0.69 -7.59
C PHE A 190 3.85 -0.46 -6.92
N LEU A 191 4.93 -0.41 -7.71
CA LEU A 191 6.27 -0.16 -7.19
C LEU A 191 6.40 1.25 -6.61
N HIS A 192 5.82 2.27 -7.25
CA HIS A 192 5.85 3.63 -6.72
C HIS A 192 5.26 3.71 -5.30
N PHE A 193 4.09 3.11 -5.06
CA PHE A 193 3.47 3.08 -3.72
C PHE A 193 4.23 2.18 -2.73
N PHE A 194 4.72 1.02 -3.16
CA PHE A 194 5.50 0.15 -2.29
C PHE A 194 6.80 0.81 -1.83
N ILE A 195 7.54 1.43 -2.75
CA ILE A 195 8.78 2.15 -2.45
C ILE A 195 8.48 3.35 -1.55
N ALA A 196 7.40 4.10 -1.80
CA ALA A 196 6.94 5.19 -0.94
C ALA A 196 6.72 4.73 0.51
N SER A 197 6.12 3.55 0.71
CA SER A 197 5.88 3.02 2.06
C SER A 197 7.18 2.85 2.86
N ILE A 198 8.26 2.37 2.22
CA ILE A 198 9.56 2.18 2.86
C ILE A 198 10.19 3.54 3.19
N ALA A 199 10.09 4.53 2.29
CA ALA A 199 10.58 5.88 2.55
C ALA A 199 9.88 6.49 3.77
N VAL A 200 8.54 6.48 3.79
CA VAL A 200 7.73 7.01 4.89
C VAL A 200 7.97 6.24 6.20
N GLY A 201 8.16 4.93 6.14
CA GLY A 201 8.59 4.12 7.30
C GLY A 201 9.95 4.55 7.84
N GLY A 202 10.91 4.87 6.96
CA GLY A 202 12.20 5.43 7.34
C GLY A 202 12.09 6.79 8.02
N LEU A 203 11.27 7.68 7.45
CA LEU A 203 10.98 8.99 8.03
C LEU A 203 10.38 8.85 9.45
N PHE A 204 9.42 7.95 9.62
CA PHE A 204 8.80 7.69 10.92
C PHE A 204 9.82 7.19 11.96
N ILE A 205 10.76 6.31 11.58
CA ILE A 205 11.83 5.87 12.46
C ILE A 205 12.75 7.03 12.85
N ALA A 206 13.08 7.92 11.91
CA ALA A 206 13.92 9.09 12.19
C ALA A 206 13.22 10.06 13.16
N LEU A 207 11.93 10.32 12.96
CA LEU A 207 11.10 11.13 13.86
C LEU A 207 11.01 10.49 15.26
N ALA A 208 10.82 9.17 15.34
CA ALA A 208 10.84 8.46 16.62
C ALA A 208 12.18 8.60 17.36
N GLY A 209 13.30 8.71 16.62
CA GLY A 209 14.61 9.05 17.18
C GLY A 209 14.64 10.45 17.80
N LEU A 210 14.08 11.46 17.14
CA LEU A 210 14.00 12.83 17.68
C LEU A 210 13.22 12.87 19.00
N PHE A 211 12.07 12.18 19.07
CA PHE A 211 11.28 12.10 20.31
C PHE A 211 12.00 11.38 21.45
N ARG A 212 12.96 10.50 21.14
CA ARG A 212 13.76 9.75 22.13
C ARG A 212 15.09 10.44 22.48
N TRP A 213 15.39 11.60 21.92
CA TRP A 213 16.70 12.27 22.07
C TRP A 213 17.13 12.48 23.53
N LYS A 214 16.18 12.87 24.39
CA LYS A 214 16.43 13.12 25.82
C LYS A 214 16.48 11.84 26.69
N GLN A 215 16.00 10.72 26.17
CA GLN A 215 15.89 9.46 26.92
C GLN A 215 17.11 8.57 26.70
N ASP A 216 17.54 8.45 25.44
CA ASP A 216 18.70 7.66 25.04
C ASP A 216 19.30 8.28 23.77
N THR A 217 20.27 9.17 23.95
CA THR A 217 20.85 9.95 22.86
C THR A 217 21.63 9.09 21.86
N GLU A 218 22.25 7.99 22.31
CA GLU A 218 23.01 7.10 21.42
C GLU A 218 22.07 6.34 20.49
N TYR A 219 21.02 5.74 21.05
CA TYR A 219 20.02 5.04 20.26
C TYR A 219 19.20 5.99 19.38
N ALA A 220 18.84 7.17 19.89
CA ALA A 220 18.17 8.21 19.11
C ALA A 220 19.00 8.60 17.87
N ARG A 221 20.32 8.78 18.02
CA ARG A 221 21.23 9.07 16.91
C ARG A 221 21.26 7.92 15.89
N PHE A 222 21.24 6.68 16.36
CA PHE A 222 21.12 5.51 15.46
C PHE A 222 19.80 5.56 14.67
N LEU A 223 18.66 5.78 15.33
CA LEU A 223 17.34 5.84 14.69
C LEU A 223 17.27 6.95 13.62
N ILE A 224 17.75 8.16 13.95
CA ILE A 224 17.78 9.29 13.02
C ILE A 224 18.65 8.95 11.80
N LYS A 225 19.87 8.43 12.01
CA LYS A 225 20.77 8.07 10.91
C LYS A 225 20.24 6.91 10.07
N PHE A 226 19.62 5.91 10.69
CA PHE A 226 19.08 4.75 9.99
C PHE A 226 17.84 5.16 9.19
N GLY A 227 16.85 5.76 9.85
CA GLY A 227 15.60 6.20 9.25
C GLY A 227 15.81 7.25 8.16
N GLY A 228 16.66 8.24 8.41
CA GLY A 228 16.99 9.29 7.44
C GLY A 228 17.69 8.76 6.19
N ARG A 229 18.60 7.78 6.33
CA ARG A 229 19.23 7.12 5.17
C ARG A 229 18.21 6.36 4.33
N TRP A 230 17.34 5.58 4.97
CA TRP A 230 16.27 4.87 4.26
C TRP A 230 15.30 5.83 3.58
N PHE A 231 14.85 6.87 4.27
CA PHE A 231 14.00 7.90 3.69
C PHE A 231 14.65 8.52 2.45
N MET A 232 15.89 9.01 2.56
CA MET A 232 16.58 9.70 1.46
C MET A 232 16.79 8.80 0.24
N TYR A 233 17.45 7.64 0.40
CA TYR A 233 17.78 6.77 -0.73
C TYR A 233 16.53 6.16 -1.37
N VAL A 234 15.53 5.80 -0.57
CA VAL A 234 14.29 5.22 -1.10
C VAL A 234 13.42 6.29 -1.74
N THR A 235 13.42 7.53 -1.27
CA THR A 235 12.72 8.64 -1.95
C THR A 235 13.35 8.91 -3.33
N MET A 236 14.68 8.88 -3.46
CA MET A 236 15.35 8.98 -4.76
C MET A 236 14.91 7.85 -5.71
N LEU A 237 14.83 6.62 -5.20
CA LEU A 237 14.32 5.48 -5.96
C LEU A 237 12.82 5.64 -6.30
N GLN A 238 12.03 6.21 -5.40
CA GLN A 238 10.60 6.47 -5.59
C GLN A 238 10.39 7.50 -6.70
N ILE A 239 11.23 8.53 -6.80
CA ILE A 239 11.19 9.52 -7.89
C ILE A 239 11.41 8.82 -9.22
N ALA A 240 12.41 7.93 -9.33
CA ALA A 240 12.63 7.17 -10.55
C ALA A 240 11.41 6.27 -10.91
N ALA A 241 10.82 5.60 -9.93
CA ALA A 241 9.59 4.82 -10.12
C ALA A 241 8.38 5.70 -10.50
N GLY A 242 8.30 6.92 -9.95
CA GLY A 242 7.26 7.89 -10.25
C GLY A 242 7.37 8.44 -11.67
N LEU A 243 8.58 8.75 -12.13
CA LEU A 243 8.83 9.13 -13.53
C LEU A 243 8.49 7.99 -14.49
N TRP A 244 8.86 6.75 -14.14
CA TRP A 244 8.47 5.58 -14.92
C TRP A 244 6.94 5.42 -14.97
N PHE A 245 6.25 5.64 -13.85
CA PHE A 245 4.79 5.60 -13.81
C PHE A 245 4.16 6.71 -14.66
N LEU A 246 4.65 7.95 -14.56
CA LEU A 246 4.17 9.08 -15.36
C LEU A 246 4.24 8.80 -16.86
N ILE A 247 5.38 8.30 -17.34
CA ILE A 247 5.61 8.00 -18.76
C ILE A 247 4.75 6.82 -19.24
N SER A 248 4.38 5.92 -18.32
CA SER A 248 3.53 4.77 -18.61
C SER A 248 2.04 5.13 -18.67
N LEU A 249 1.65 6.36 -18.32
CA LEU A 249 0.27 6.83 -18.47
C LEU A 249 -0.08 7.03 -19.95
N PRO A 250 -1.35 6.81 -20.34
CA PRO A 250 -1.84 7.25 -21.64
C PRO A 250 -1.55 8.74 -21.85
N ARG A 251 -1.08 9.12 -23.04
CA ARG A 251 -0.59 10.47 -23.36
C ARG A 251 -1.54 11.59 -22.88
N ALA A 252 -2.84 11.44 -23.12
CA ALA A 252 -3.84 12.41 -22.68
C ALA A 252 -3.88 12.62 -21.15
N LYS A 253 -3.69 11.55 -20.37
CA LYS A 253 -3.64 11.62 -18.89
C LYS A 253 -2.30 12.17 -18.40
N MET A 254 -1.20 11.82 -19.08
CA MET A 254 0.13 12.33 -18.77
C MET A 254 0.21 13.85 -18.94
N MET A 255 -0.34 14.39 -20.04
CA MET A 255 -0.28 15.83 -20.34
C MET A 255 -1.01 16.70 -19.31
N LEU A 256 -2.01 16.16 -18.61
CA LEU A 256 -2.65 16.86 -17.48
C LEU A 256 -1.63 17.28 -16.41
N PHE A 257 -0.62 16.43 -16.14
CA PHE A 257 0.43 16.74 -15.19
C PHE A 257 1.57 17.57 -15.81
N MET A 258 1.69 17.60 -17.13
CA MET A 258 2.76 18.28 -17.87
C MET A 258 2.35 19.65 -18.47
N GLY A 259 1.26 20.25 -17.98
CA GLY A 259 0.89 21.62 -18.31
C GLY A 259 -0.55 21.83 -18.78
N ASP A 260 -1.27 20.77 -19.16
CA ASP A 260 -2.68 20.91 -19.60
C ASP A 260 -3.61 21.22 -18.42
N ASN A 261 -3.19 20.96 -17.18
CA ASN A 261 -3.93 21.34 -15.97
C ASN A 261 -2.99 21.90 -14.90
N MET A 262 -3.11 23.20 -14.63
CA MET A 262 -2.25 23.91 -13.67
C MET A 262 -2.27 23.29 -12.27
N LEU A 263 -3.43 22.87 -11.79
CA LEU A 263 -3.56 22.28 -10.45
C LEU A 263 -2.83 20.94 -10.38
N ALA A 264 -3.00 20.07 -11.38
CA ALA A 264 -2.32 18.78 -11.45
C ALA A 264 -0.80 18.94 -11.61
N THR A 265 -0.36 19.91 -12.42
CA THR A 265 1.07 20.22 -12.59
C THR A 265 1.70 20.74 -11.30
N VAL A 266 1.06 21.68 -10.60
CA VAL A 266 1.56 22.18 -9.31
C VAL A 266 1.58 21.08 -8.27
N ALA A 267 0.54 20.24 -8.20
CA ALA A 267 0.51 19.10 -7.29
C ALA A 267 1.67 18.12 -7.56
N MET A 268 1.98 17.83 -8.83
CA MET A 268 3.11 16.97 -9.20
C MET A 268 4.47 17.56 -8.79
N LEU A 269 4.63 18.88 -8.90
CA LEU A 269 5.90 19.56 -8.55
C LEU A 269 6.15 19.60 -7.05
N ILE A 270 5.09 19.75 -6.25
CA ILE A 270 5.20 19.80 -4.78
C ILE A 270 5.50 18.41 -4.20
N GLY A 271 5.08 17.35 -4.90
CA GLY A 271 5.30 15.95 -4.50
C GLY A 271 4.18 15.41 -3.62
#